data_AF-A0A8S9X957-F1
#
_entry.id   AF-A0A8S9X957-F1
#
_cell.length_a   1.000
_cell.length_b   1.000
_cell.length_c   1.000
_cell.angle_alpha   90.00
_cell.angle_beta   90.00
_cell.angle_gamma   90.00
#
_symmetry.space_group_name_H-M   'P 1'
#
loop_
_entity.id
_entity.type
_entity.pdbx_description
1 polymer ?
#
loop_
_entity_poly.entity_id
_entity_poly.type
_entity_poly.pdbx_seq_one_letter_code
_entity_poly.pdbx_strand_id
1 'polypeptide(L)'
;MPGDSQATSELVPCPYCSEFFRRRGLLNHQRHCRSRNQSTGPIPADHEVTHDDSSETSVPSFIQEKFILGFGAPLLNTEGNGSSIWSERWRRAMALQGKQFTLPQGAIGRRFVSLLSEEMQLVVNGNETSERIFVFCATVLQRDKMTSSGPDIRRLISKRLDEWVEGRIDGLVQEAERCDRGLRTRSRQPDQDHKIRVFTRLVHSGRLREATRWITDRAGSGGVLQPESVTTSGQTVLEVLESKHPPQSVPGPEMFLDAETMPSMSDVDVTERHIAVTAHRLNGSAGPSGTDAEQWRSMLLRYGAHSTRLRETVAGLTRCLANGVVEWNKIKALLARRGIALDKKPGVRPIGIGEVLQRICAKTMAMITGIDLREACGSDQLGAGIKSGVEGAVHALSEEFDENEQSGLLLIDATNAFNSMVIDDFVPFNDDIDVLSAELELVTKP
;
A
#
# COMPACT_ATOMS: atom_id res chain seq x y z
N MET A 1 38.24 -64.19 -2.88
CA MET A 1 37.61 -63.83 -1.59
C MET A 1 38.27 -62.56 -1.07
N PRO A 2 37.68 -61.40 -1.38
CA PRO A 2 37.44 -60.35 -0.38
C PRO A 2 35.94 -59.95 -0.50
N GLY A 3 35.15 -59.80 0.56
CA GLY A 3 35.34 -59.00 1.77
C GLY A 3 34.13 -58.07 1.88
N ASP A 4 32.93 -58.65 2.03
CA ASP A 4 31.67 -57.92 2.20
C ASP A 4 31.69 -57.11 3.50
N SER A 5 31.69 -55.78 3.38
CA SER A 5 31.42 -54.86 4.49
C SER A 5 30.05 -54.21 4.25
N GLN A 6 29.01 -54.85 4.77
CA GLN A 6 27.67 -54.26 4.86
C GLN A 6 27.72 -53.08 5.83
N ALA A 7 27.66 -51.86 5.30
CA ALA A 7 27.39 -50.67 6.10
C ALA A 7 25.95 -50.75 6.64
N THR A 8 25.80 -51.08 7.92
CA THR A 8 24.54 -51.02 8.64
C THR A 8 24.04 -49.58 8.64
N SER A 9 22.92 -49.32 7.95
CA SER A 9 22.33 -47.98 7.93
C SER A 9 21.72 -47.67 9.30
N GLU A 10 22.44 -46.92 10.13
CA GLU A 10 21.92 -46.40 11.41
C GLU A 10 20.61 -45.63 11.17
N LEU A 11 19.54 -46.11 11.80
CA LEU A 11 18.25 -45.43 11.86
C LEU A 11 18.22 -44.57 13.12
N VAL A 12 17.82 -43.31 12.98
CA VAL A 12 17.76 -42.31 14.04
C VAL A 12 16.29 -41.90 14.24
N PRO A 13 15.78 -41.81 15.49
CA PRO A 13 14.39 -41.45 15.74
C PRO A 13 14.15 -39.95 15.49
N CYS A 14 12.95 -39.63 14.99
CA CYS A 14 12.47 -38.25 14.87
C CYS A 14 12.08 -37.69 16.25
N PRO A 15 12.53 -36.49 16.65
CA PRO A 15 12.22 -35.91 17.95
C PRO A 15 10.76 -35.49 18.13
N TYR A 16 9.95 -35.50 17.06
CA TYR A 16 8.55 -35.07 17.09
C TYR A 16 7.55 -36.25 17.10
N CYS A 17 7.86 -37.36 16.41
CA CYS A 17 6.95 -38.52 16.32
C CYS A 17 7.57 -39.85 16.77
N SER A 18 8.85 -39.86 17.15
CA SER A 18 9.59 -41.04 17.61
C SER A 18 9.77 -42.18 16.59
N GLU A 19 9.37 -41.98 15.33
CA GLU A 19 9.59 -42.91 14.21
C GLU A 19 11.07 -42.88 13.73
N PHE A 20 11.59 -44.02 13.28
CA PHE A 20 13.01 -44.20 12.96
C PHE A 20 13.31 -44.03 11.46
N PHE A 21 14.25 -43.15 11.13
CA PHE A 21 14.61 -42.83 9.74
C PHE A 21 16.12 -42.92 9.50
N ARG A 22 16.53 -43.22 8.27
CA ARG A 22 17.93 -43.02 7.84
C ARG A 22 18.26 -41.53 7.89
N ARG A 23 19.50 -41.14 8.26
CA ARG A 23 19.89 -39.71 8.42
C ARG A 23 19.44 -38.77 7.29
N ARG A 24 19.56 -39.17 6.02
CA ARG A 24 19.09 -38.35 4.88
C ARG A 24 17.56 -38.21 4.82
N GLY A 25 16.80 -39.24 5.21
CA GLY A 25 15.34 -39.21 5.25
C GLY A 25 14.79 -38.42 6.44
N LEU A 26 15.54 -38.37 7.53
CA LEU A 26 15.14 -37.68 8.76
C LEU A 26 14.95 -36.17 8.57
N LEU A 27 15.85 -35.51 7.83
CA LEU A 27 15.80 -34.05 7.61
C LEU A 27 14.56 -33.62 6.81
N ASN A 28 14.14 -34.39 5.80
CA ASN A 28 12.93 -34.08 5.01
C ASN A 28 11.65 -34.37 5.81
N HIS A 29 11.66 -35.43 6.62
CA HIS A 29 10.54 -35.77 7.50
C HIS A 29 10.34 -34.72 8.61
N GLN A 30 11.42 -34.25 9.26
CA GLN A 30 11.36 -33.28 10.36
C GLN A 30 10.65 -31.98 9.97
N ARG A 31 10.81 -31.48 8.73
CA ARG A 31 10.13 -30.26 8.25
C ARG A 31 8.61 -30.38 8.25
N HIS A 32 8.08 -31.55 7.87
CA HIS A 32 6.64 -31.81 7.82
C HIS A 32 6.08 -32.29 9.16
N CYS A 33 6.88 -33.00 9.95
CA CYS A 33 6.45 -33.51 11.26
C CYS A 33 6.32 -32.38 12.29
N ARG A 34 7.20 -31.38 12.25
CA ARG A 34 7.15 -30.20 13.11
C ARG A 34 5.88 -29.36 12.92
N SER A 35 5.41 -29.19 11.68
CA SER A 35 4.17 -28.44 11.39
C SER A 35 2.91 -29.22 11.79
N ARG A 36 2.93 -30.55 11.67
CA ARG A 36 1.77 -31.40 11.97
C ARG A 36 1.46 -31.49 13.47
N ASN A 37 2.48 -31.60 14.32
CA ASN A 37 2.28 -31.65 15.78
C ASN A 37 1.95 -30.31 16.43
N GLN A 38 2.05 -29.19 15.70
CA GLN A 38 1.50 -27.90 16.16
C GLN A 38 -0.02 -27.79 15.91
N SER A 39 -0.61 -28.72 15.16
CA SER A 39 -2.00 -28.64 14.68
C SER A 39 -2.96 -29.69 15.27
N THR A 40 -2.51 -30.53 16.21
CA THR A 40 -3.36 -31.56 16.84
C THR A 40 -3.66 -31.23 18.30
N GLY A 41 -4.47 -30.19 18.50
CA GLY A 41 -5.34 -30.05 19.66
C GLY A 41 -6.81 -30.18 19.20
N PRO A 42 -7.75 -30.63 20.04
CA PRO A 42 -9.15 -30.80 19.63
C PRO A 42 -9.77 -29.45 19.27
N ILE A 43 -10.55 -29.43 18.18
CA ILE A 43 -11.36 -28.28 17.75
C ILE A 43 -12.48 -28.07 18.78
N PRO A 44 -12.54 -26.94 19.53
CA PRO A 44 -13.72 -26.61 20.30
C PRO A 44 -14.77 -25.96 19.38
N ALA A 45 -16.01 -26.38 19.56
CA ALA A 45 -17.19 -25.76 18.95
C ALA A 45 -17.31 -24.28 19.35
N ASP A 46 -17.79 -23.47 18.41
CA ASP A 46 -18.28 -22.09 18.53
C ASP A 46 -18.19 -21.47 19.94
N HIS A 47 -17.01 -20.94 20.27
CA HIS A 47 -16.85 -20.00 21.37
C HIS A 47 -16.78 -18.59 20.79
N GLU A 48 -17.71 -17.74 21.21
CA GLU A 48 -17.55 -16.29 21.17
C GLU A 48 -16.13 -15.95 21.63
N VAL A 49 -15.36 -15.29 20.74
CA VAL A 49 -14.05 -14.75 21.09
C VAL A 49 -14.29 -13.60 22.06
N THR A 50 -14.34 -13.91 23.35
CA THR A 50 -13.96 -12.93 24.37
C THR A 50 -12.47 -12.75 24.23
N HIS A 51 -12.07 -11.68 23.52
CA HIS A 51 -10.71 -11.18 23.61
C HIS A 51 -10.44 -10.85 25.07
N ASP A 52 -9.49 -11.56 25.67
CA ASP A 52 -8.92 -11.18 26.96
C ASP A 52 -8.08 -9.93 26.71
N ASP A 53 -8.69 -8.78 26.95
CA ASP A 53 -8.20 -7.42 26.66
C ASP A 53 -7.23 -6.93 27.77
N SER A 54 -6.32 -7.79 28.23
CA SER A 54 -5.54 -7.51 29.46
C SER A 54 -4.03 -7.76 29.41
N SER A 55 -3.44 -7.93 28.22
CA SER A 55 -1.99 -7.76 28.06
C SER A 55 -1.68 -6.51 27.23
N GLU A 56 -1.62 -5.34 27.88
CA GLU A 56 -0.90 -4.20 27.31
C GLU A 56 0.56 -4.65 27.10
N THR A 57 0.93 -5.00 25.87
CA THR A 57 2.31 -5.19 25.46
C THR A 57 2.98 -3.81 25.53
N SER A 58 3.52 -3.47 26.71
CA SER A 58 4.21 -2.21 26.93
C SER A 58 5.39 -2.13 25.96
N VAL A 59 5.41 -1.11 25.11
CA VAL A 59 6.55 -0.78 24.25
C VAL A 59 7.82 -0.74 25.12
N PRO A 60 8.90 -1.44 24.74
CA PRO A 60 10.16 -1.39 25.48
C PRO A 60 10.63 0.03 25.74
N SER A 61 11.12 0.31 26.96
CA SER A 61 11.49 1.67 27.38
C SER A 61 12.55 2.31 26.48
N PHE A 62 13.48 1.52 25.94
CA PHE A 62 14.52 2.04 25.05
C PHE A 62 13.96 2.57 23.72
N ILE A 63 12.89 1.95 23.19
CA ILE A 63 12.22 2.44 21.97
C ILE A 63 11.59 3.79 22.27
N GLN A 64 10.95 3.92 23.42
CA GLN A 64 10.37 5.18 23.87
C GLN A 64 11.42 6.30 23.95
N GLU A 65 12.60 6.01 24.49
CA GLU A 65 13.72 6.94 24.57
C GLU A 65 14.22 7.35 23.18
N LYS A 66 14.40 6.39 22.26
CA LYS A 66 14.82 6.67 20.88
C LYS A 66 13.78 7.51 20.12
N PHE A 67 12.48 7.29 20.33
CA PHE A 67 11.41 8.13 19.75
C PHE A 67 11.45 9.57 20.27
N ILE A 68 11.62 9.75 21.58
CA ILE A 68 11.75 11.10 22.18
C ILE A 68 13.01 11.79 21.65
N LEU A 69 14.13 11.07 21.54
CA LEU A 69 15.38 11.61 21.01
C LEU A 69 15.25 12.02 19.53
N GLY A 70 14.65 11.17 18.69
CA GLY A 70 14.55 11.38 17.25
C GLY A 70 13.46 12.35 16.81
N PHE A 71 12.30 12.30 17.46
CA PHE A 71 11.10 13.04 17.05
C PHE A 71 10.63 14.07 18.08
N GLY A 72 11.30 14.19 19.23
CA GLY A 72 10.89 15.10 20.31
C GLY A 72 9.59 14.69 21.02
N ALA A 73 9.08 13.49 20.75
CA ALA A 73 7.79 13.02 21.24
C ALA A 73 7.77 11.51 21.51
N PRO A 74 6.96 11.05 22.48
CA PRO A 74 6.77 9.63 22.76
C PRO A 74 6.15 8.87 21.58
N LEU A 75 6.39 7.55 21.49
CA LEU A 75 5.62 6.69 20.60
C LEU A 75 4.16 6.66 21.07
N LEU A 76 3.25 7.25 20.29
CA LEU A 76 1.82 7.35 20.61
C LEU A 76 1.02 6.11 20.21
N ASN A 77 1.56 5.30 19.29
CA ASN A 77 0.82 4.25 18.62
C ASN A 77 1.12 2.90 19.26
N THR A 78 0.10 2.32 19.90
CA THR A 78 0.14 0.95 20.42
C THR A 78 -0.63 -0.01 19.52
N GLU A 79 -0.31 -1.29 19.60
CA GLU A 79 -1.12 -2.32 18.97
C GLU A 79 -2.53 -2.30 19.57
N GLY A 80 -3.56 -2.19 18.71
CA GLY A 80 -4.93 -2.12 19.21
C GLY A 80 -5.95 -1.84 18.11
N ASN A 81 -7.03 -2.62 18.13
CA ASN A 81 -8.19 -2.40 17.27
C ASN A 81 -9.13 -1.38 17.93
N GLY A 82 -8.82 -0.09 17.79
CA GLY A 82 -9.78 0.98 18.05
C GLY A 82 -10.97 0.85 17.09
N SER A 83 -11.96 0.04 17.46
CA SER A 83 -13.21 -0.13 16.74
C SER A 83 -14.10 1.07 17.06
N SER A 84 -14.32 1.92 16.07
CA SER A 84 -15.24 3.06 16.17
C SER A 84 -16.40 2.85 15.19
N ILE A 85 -17.49 3.61 15.39
CA ILE A 85 -18.58 3.64 14.42
C ILE A 85 -18.10 4.06 13.02
N TRP A 86 -17.06 4.91 12.95
CA TRP A 86 -16.43 5.31 11.69
C TRP A 86 -15.62 4.18 11.07
N SER A 87 -14.90 3.40 11.88
CA SER A 87 -14.18 2.21 11.42
C SER A 87 -15.15 1.21 10.77
N GLU A 88 -16.32 1.00 11.38
CA GLU A 88 -17.34 0.09 10.85
C GLU A 88 -17.99 0.60 9.57
N ARG A 89 -18.40 1.87 9.55
CA ARG A 89 -18.92 2.54 8.34
C ARG A 89 -17.91 2.49 7.20
N TRP A 90 -16.63 2.69 7.50
CA TRP A 90 -15.56 2.63 6.52
C TRP A 90 -15.39 1.22 5.95
N ARG A 91 -15.31 0.17 6.77
CA ARG A 91 -15.24 -1.22 6.26
C ARG A 91 -16.38 -1.54 5.30
N ARG A 92 -17.60 -1.16 5.66
CA ARG A 92 -18.80 -1.34 4.81
C ARG A 92 -18.70 -0.56 3.50
N ALA A 93 -18.25 0.69 3.55
CA ALA A 93 -18.05 1.52 2.36
C ALA A 93 -16.92 1.01 1.44
N MET A 94 -15.85 0.43 1.99
CA MET A 94 -14.75 -0.13 1.19
C MET A 94 -15.08 -1.49 0.56
N ALA A 95 -16.11 -2.19 1.06
CA ALA A 95 -16.60 -3.44 0.47
C ALA A 95 -17.42 -3.25 -0.82
N LEU A 96 -17.74 -2.00 -1.17
CA LEU A 96 -18.49 -1.67 -2.38
C LEU A 96 -17.66 -1.98 -3.62
N GLN A 97 -18.25 -2.67 -4.61
CA GLN A 97 -17.60 -3.05 -5.87
C GLN A 97 -17.99 -2.13 -7.05
N GLY A 98 -19.03 -1.33 -6.84
CA GLY A 98 -19.62 -0.41 -7.79
C GLY A 98 -18.71 0.76 -8.13
N LYS A 99 -19.02 1.40 -9.25
CA LYS A 99 -18.32 2.61 -9.68
C LYS A 99 -18.93 3.84 -9.02
N GLN A 100 -18.17 4.91 -8.91
CA GLN A 100 -18.68 6.22 -8.51
C GLN A 100 -19.20 7.02 -9.71
N PHE A 101 -20.11 7.96 -9.44
CA PHE A 101 -20.45 9.03 -10.38
C PHE A 101 -19.28 10.00 -10.54
N THR A 102 -19.06 10.46 -11.77
CA THR A 102 -18.20 11.62 -12.01
C THR A 102 -18.84 12.86 -11.38
N LEU A 103 -18.06 13.63 -10.61
CA LEU A 103 -18.60 14.76 -9.87
C LEU A 103 -19.11 15.83 -10.87
N PRO A 104 -20.39 16.24 -10.77
CA PRO A 104 -20.93 17.23 -11.69
C PRO A 104 -20.23 18.59 -11.54
N GLN A 105 -20.11 19.33 -12.64
CA GLN A 105 -19.67 20.73 -12.62
C GLN A 105 -20.76 21.65 -12.07
N GLY A 106 -20.39 22.85 -11.61
CA GLY A 106 -21.35 23.85 -11.10
C GLY A 106 -21.61 23.76 -9.60
N ALA A 107 -22.78 24.23 -9.16
CA ALA A 107 -23.09 24.45 -7.73
C ALA A 107 -22.98 23.19 -6.87
N ILE A 108 -23.51 22.06 -7.34
CA ILE A 108 -23.49 20.79 -6.60
C ILE A 108 -22.06 20.28 -6.40
N GLY A 109 -21.22 20.35 -7.45
CA GLY A 109 -19.82 19.95 -7.32
C GLY A 109 -19.02 20.88 -6.42
N ARG A 110 -19.26 22.20 -6.48
CA ARG A 110 -18.66 23.16 -5.54
C ARG A 110 -19.07 22.86 -4.09
N ARG A 111 -20.33 22.51 -3.86
CA ARG A 111 -20.82 22.10 -2.53
C ARG A 111 -20.15 20.83 -2.04
N PHE A 112 -20.05 19.80 -2.89
CA PHE A 112 -19.33 18.57 -2.57
C PHE A 112 -17.87 18.85 -2.17
N VAL A 113 -17.14 19.63 -2.97
CA VAL A 113 -15.73 19.98 -2.70
C VAL A 113 -15.59 20.78 -1.39
N SER A 114 -16.56 21.64 -1.08
CA SER A 114 -16.56 22.39 0.19
C SER A 114 -16.71 21.47 1.39
N LEU A 115 -17.69 20.55 1.36
CA LEU A 115 -17.91 19.58 2.42
C LEU A 115 -16.72 18.62 2.55
N LEU A 116 -16.14 18.17 1.44
CA LEU A 116 -14.90 17.37 1.48
C LEU A 116 -13.75 18.12 2.16
N SER A 117 -13.62 19.42 1.92
CA SER A 117 -12.60 20.25 2.57
C SER A 117 -12.87 20.37 4.07
N GLU A 118 -14.13 20.49 4.47
CA GLU A 118 -14.53 20.56 5.88
C GLU A 118 -14.28 19.24 6.62
N GLU A 119 -14.65 18.10 6.03
CA GLU A 119 -14.35 16.77 6.56
C GLU A 119 -12.85 16.55 6.71
N MET A 120 -12.06 16.97 5.72
CA MET A 120 -10.61 16.86 5.80
C MET A 120 -10.02 17.79 6.86
N GLN A 121 -10.55 19.00 7.03
CA GLN A 121 -10.08 19.93 8.05
C GLN A 121 -10.30 19.40 9.47
N LEU A 122 -11.38 18.67 9.70
CA LEU A 122 -11.63 18.00 10.99
C LEU A 122 -10.53 16.97 11.30
N VAL A 123 -10.04 16.25 10.30
CA VAL A 123 -8.92 15.31 10.45
C VAL A 123 -7.61 16.05 10.68
N VAL A 124 -7.32 17.11 9.92
CA VAL A 124 -6.11 17.94 10.07
C VAL A 124 -6.03 18.55 11.47
N ASN A 125 -7.16 18.97 12.04
CA ASN A 125 -7.21 19.54 13.39
C ASN A 125 -7.17 18.48 14.50
N GLY A 126 -7.11 17.19 14.17
CA GLY A 126 -7.16 16.08 15.14
C GLY A 126 -8.54 15.79 15.72
N ASN A 127 -9.59 16.49 15.28
CA ASN A 127 -10.94 16.36 15.83
C ASN A 127 -11.62 15.04 15.42
N GLU A 128 -11.26 14.49 14.26
CA GLU A 128 -11.93 13.33 13.67
C GLU A 128 -10.93 12.39 12.96
N THR A 129 -11.41 11.23 12.52
CA THR A 129 -10.59 10.21 11.84
C THR A 129 -10.73 10.25 10.31
N SER A 130 -9.68 9.80 9.61
CA SER A 130 -9.58 9.78 8.16
C SER A 130 -10.68 8.98 7.45
N GLU A 131 -11.30 8.01 8.13
CA GLU A 131 -12.44 7.20 7.67
C GLU A 131 -13.55 8.10 7.10
N ARG A 132 -13.84 9.23 7.74
CA ARG A 132 -14.90 10.16 7.34
C ARG A 132 -14.76 10.65 5.91
N ILE A 133 -13.53 11.01 5.51
CA ILE A 133 -13.21 11.50 4.17
C ILE A 133 -13.60 10.46 3.11
N PHE A 134 -13.27 9.20 3.36
CA PHE A 134 -13.46 8.13 2.40
C PHE A 134 -14.90 7.59 2.41
N VAL A 135 -15.56 7.55 3.57
CA VAL A 135 -17.00 7.24 3.67
C VAL A 135 -17.81 8.31 2.94
N PHE A 136 -17.47 9.60 3.09
CA PHE A 136 -18.11 10.69 2.36
C PHE A 136 -18.03 10.49 0.86
N CYS A 137 -16.82 10.31 0.32
CA CYS A 137 -16.60 10.09 -1.10
C CYS A 137 -17.34 8.84 -1.61
N ALA A 138 -17.20 7.71 -0.91
CA ALA A 138 -17.77 6.43 -1.31
C ALA A 138 -19.31 6.46 -1.33
N THR A 139 -19.95 7.05 -0.31
CA THR A 139 -21.41 7.04 -0.19
C THR A 139 -22.09 8.11 -1.05
N VAL A 140 -21.59 9.35 -1.03
CA VAL A 140 -22.22 10.45 -1.78
C VAL A 140 -22.10 10.22 -3.28
N LEU A 141 -20.95 9.72 -3.74
CA LEU A 141 -20.70 9.47 -5.17
C LEU A 141 -21.10 8.06 -5.63
N GLN A 142 -21.61 7.18 -4.78
CA GLN A 142 -21.94 5.81 -5.19
C GLN A 142 -22.89 5.79 -6.39
N ARG A 143 -22.56 5.07 -7.45
CA ARG A 143 -23.45 5.02 -8.61
C ARG A 143 -24.73 4.27 -8.28
N ASP A 144 -25.83 4.78 -8.80
CA ASP A 144 -27.09 4.05 -8.88
C ASP A 144 -27.32 3.59 -10.33
N LYS A 145 -27.77 2.35 -10.51
CA LYS A 145 -27.98 1.74 -11.83
C LYS A 145 -29.11 2.42 -12.60
N MET A 146 -30.15 2.83 -11.89
CA MET A 146 -31.35 3.43 -12.50
C MET A 146 -31.17 4.93 -12.79
N THR A 147 -30.22 5.58 -12.11
CA THR A 147 -29.92 6.99 -12.29
C THR A 147 -28.80 7.20 -13.32
N SER A 148 -29.18 7.62 -14.53
CA SER A 148 -28.24 7.84 -15.65
C SER A 148 -28.27 9.24 -16.25
N SER A 149 -29.36 9.99 -16.10
CA SER A 149 -29.48 11.33 -16.65
C SER A 149 -28.71 12.35 -15.81
N GLY A 150 -28.12 13.37 -16.45
CA GLY A 150 -27.40 14.44 -15.75
C GLY A 150 -28.23 15.14 -14.67
N PRO A 151 -29.50 15.53 -14.93
CA PRO A 151 -30.38 16.10 -13.91
C PRO A 151 -30.67 15.17 -12.73
N ASP A 152 -30.92 13.88 -12.98
CA ASP A 152 -31.21 12.92 -11.90
C ASP A 152 -29.97 12.65 -11.04
N ILE A 153 -28.79 12.53 -11.66
CA ILE A 153 -27.51 12.39 -10.95
C ILE A 153 -27.29 13.60 -10.02
N ARG A 154 -27.53 14.81 -10.53
CA ARG A 154 -27.43 16.05 -9.75
C ARG A 154 -28.41 16.06 -8.57
N ARG A 155 -29.67 15.69 -8.80
CA ARG A 155 -30.70 15.59 -7.74
C ARG A 155 -30.28 14.59 -6.66
N LEU A 156 -29.80 13.41 -7.05
CA LEU A 156 -29.38 12.36 -6.13
C LEU A 156 -28.15 12.77 -5.31
N ILE A 157 -27.12 13.33 -5.94
CA ILE A 157 -25.94 13.82 -5.21
C ILE A 157 -26.35 14.93 -4.24
N SER A 158 -27.20 15.87 -4.65
CA SER A 158 -27.69 16.93 -3.76
C SER A 158 -28.40 16.36 -2.54
N LYS A 159 -29.32 15.41 -2.74
CA LYS A 159 -30.02 14.71 -1.65
C LYS A 159 -29.03 14.07 -0.68
N ARG A 160 -28.01 13.38 -1.19
CA ARG A 160 -27.00 12.72 -0.34
C ARG A 160 -26.13 13.70 0.43
N LEU A 161 -25.82 14.86 -0.17
CA LEU A 161 -25.12 15.94 0.54
C LEU A 161 -25.98 16.50 1.68
N ASP A 162 -27.30 16.61 1.50
CA ASP A 162 -28.23 17.02 2.57
C ASP A 162 -28.25 15.97 3.69
N GLU A 163 -28.42 14.69 3.34
CA GLU A 163 -28.37 13.59 4.31
C GLU A 163 -27.05 13.51 5.08
N TRP A 164 -25.93 13.82 4.43
CA TRP A 164 -24.62 13.89 5.10
C TRP A 164 -24.58 15.00 6.14
N VAL A 165 -24.98 16.22 5.76
CA VAL A 165 -25.02 17.39 6.65
C VAL A 165 -25.97 17.17 7.82
N GLU A 166 -27.09 16.47 7.59
CA GLU A 166 -28.07 16.12 8.62
C GLU A 166 -27.62 14.93 9.50
N GLY A 167 -26.42 14.37 9.26
CA GLY A 167 -25.87 13.28 10.08
C GLY A 167 -26.48 11.90 9.81
N ARG A 168 -27.24 11.71 8.72
CA ARG A 168 -27.87 10.43 8.34
C ARG A 168 -26.89 9.47 7.66
N ILE A 169 -25.72 9.28 8.27
CA ILE A 169 -24.59 8.54 7.69
C ILE A 169 -24.93 7.05 7.51
N ASP A 170 -25.58 6.42 8.47
CA ASP A 170 -25.93 4.99 8.35
C ASP A 170 -26.95 4.75 7.23
N GLY A 171 -27.86 5.70 7.01
CA GLY A 171 -28.78 5.68 5.87
C GLY A 171 -28.04 5.76 4.54
N LEU A 172 -27.03 6.62 4.43
CA LEU A 172 -26.18 6.75 3.25
C LEU A 172 -25.38 5.47 2.96
N VAL A 173 -24.80 4.85 4.00
CA VAL A 173 -24.06 3.58 3.85
C VAL A 173 -25.00 2.46 3.38
N GLN A 174 -26.19 2.33 3.98
CA GLN A 174 -27.19 1.33 3.58
C GLN A 174 -27.72 1.57 2.15
N GLU A 175 -27.92 2.83 1.76
CA GLU A 175 -28.29 3.20 0.38
C GLU A 175 -27.18 2.78 -0.58
N ALA A 176 -25.92 3.09 -0.25
CA ALA A 176 -24.77 2.77 -1.08
C ALA A 176 -24.62 1.25 -1.32
N GLU A 177 -24.76 0.43 -0.28
CA GLU A 177 -24.76 -1.04 -0.38
C GLU A 177 -25.91 -1.56 -1.25
N ARG A 178 -27.10 -0.97 -1.14
CA ARG A 178 -28.26 -1.34 -1.98
C ARG A 178 -27.99 -1.03 -3.44
N CYS A 179 -27.46 0.16 -3.74
CA CYS A 179 -27.05 0.54 -5.08
C CYS A 179 -25.98 -0.41 -5.64
N ASP A 180 -25.00 -0.77 -4.80
CA ASP A 180 -23.90 -1.68 -5.17
C ASP A 180 -24.37 -3.07 -5.60
N ARG A 181 -25.31 -3.66 -4.85
CA ARG A 181 -25.94 -4.95 -5.20
C ARG A 181 -26.57 -4.91 -6.60
N GLY A 182 -27.16 -3.77 -6.98
CA GLY A 182 -27.74 -3.57 -8.31
C GLY A 182 -26.72 -3.43 -9.43
N LEU A 183 -25.48 -3.03 -9.13
CA LEU A 183 -24.40 -2.80 -10.07
C LEU A 183 -23.57 -4.05 -10.40
N ARG A 184 -23.70 -5.14 -9.64
CA ARG A 184 -23.00 -6.41 -9.90
C ARG A 184 -23.36 -6.96 -11.28
N THR A 185 -22.55 -6.65 -12.29
CA THR A 185 -22.67 -7.18 -13.64
C THR A 185 -21.96 -8.51 -13.78
N ARG A 186 -22.64 -9.51 -14.35
CA ARG A 186 -21.99 -10.71 -14.90
C ARG A 186 -20.99 -10.28 -15.98
N SER A 187 -19.77 -10.82 -15.93
CA SER A 187 -18.76 -10.61 -16.98
C SER A 187 -19.34 -10.96 -18.34
N ARG A 188 -19.45 -9.97 -19.22
CA ARG A 188 -19.91 -10.13 -20.60
C ARG A 188 -18.76 -9.68 -21.48
N GLN A 189 -18.34 -10.52 -22.43
CA GLN A 189 -17.27 -10.16 -23.36
C GLN A 189 -17.66 -8.86 -24.08
N PRO A 190 -16.78 -7.84 -24.09
CA PRO A 190 -17.09 -6.56 -24.71
C PRO A 190 -17.26 -6.74 -26.22
N ASP A 191 -18.40 -6.28 -26.76
CA ASP A 191 -18.61 -6.19 -28.20
C ASP A 191 -17.67 -5.15 -28.83
N GLN A 192 -17.56 -5.17 -30.17
CA GLN A 192 -16.67 -4.28 -30.90
C GLN A 192 -17.05 -2.81 -30.72
N ASP A 193 -18.35 -2.52 -30.63
CA ASP A 193 -18.85 -1.18 -30.33
C ASP A 193 -18.43 -0.70 -28.93
N HIS A 194 -18.38 -1.60 -27.94
CA HIS A 194 -17.90 -1.31 -26.60
C HIS A 194 -16.42 -0.99 -26.63
N LYS A 195 -15.62 -1.76 -27.38
CA LYS A 195 -14.19 -1.46 -27.56
C LYS A 195 -13.99 -0.05 -28.12
N ILE A 196 -14.74 0.32 -29.17
CA ILE A 196 -14.68 1.66 -29.78
C ILE A 196 -15.15 2.75 -28.81
N ARG A 197 -16.28 2.55 -28.12
CA ARG A 197 -16.80 3.54 -27.15
C ARG A 197 -15.81 3.82 -26.01
N VAL A 198 -15.14 2.78 -25.50
CA VAL A 198 -14.11 2.95 -24.47
C VAL A 198 -12.89 3.66 -25.03
N PHE A 199 -12.42 3.28 -26.22
CA PHE A 199 -11.33 3.97 -26.91
C PHE A 199 -11.61 5.47 -27.08
N THR A 200 -12.77 5.82 -27.65
CA THR A 200 -13.18 7.22 -27.88
C THR A 200 -13.23 8.02 -26.58
N ARG A 201 -13.71 7.41 -25.48
CA ARG A 201 -13.71 8.05 -24.15
C ARG A 201 -12.29 8.28 -23.63
N LEU A 202 -11.39 7.30 -23.78
CA LEU A 202 -10.00 7.42 -23.35
C LEU A 202 -9.27 8.53 -24.15
N VAL A 203 -9.50 8.62 -25.45
CA VAL A 203 -8.94 9.69 -26.29
C VAL A 203 -9.47 11.06 -25.87
N HIS A 204 -10.77 11.22 -25.70
CA HIS A 204 -11.36 12.49 -25.25
C HIS A 204 -10.91 12.91 -23.85
N SER A 205 -10.49 11.97 -23.00
CA SER A 205 -9.90 12.26 -21.68
C SER A 205 -8.37 12.46 -21.72
N GLY A 206 -7.76 12.50 -22.90
CA GLY A 206 -6.32 12.71 -23.09
C GLY A 206 -5.46 11.48 -22.76
N ARG A 207 -6.07 10.31 -22.54
CA ARG A 207 -5.39 9.06 -22.14
C ARG A 207 -4.98 8.23 -23.36
N LEU A 208 -4.20 8.85 -24.24
CA LEU A 208 -3.82 8.26 -25.54
C LEU A 208 -3.12 6.91 -25.37
N ARG A 209 -2.18 6.78 -24.43
CA ARG A 209 -1.47 5.51 -24.17
C ARG A 209 -2.42 4.39 -23.73
N GLU A 210 -3.38 4.69 -22.85
CA GLU A 210 -4.39 3.71 -22.41
C GLU A 210 -5.33 3.33 -23.55
N ALA A 211 -5.75 4.32 -24.35
CA ALA A 211 -6.58 4.10 -25.53
C ALA A 211 -5.88 3.17 -26.54
N THR A 212 -4.60 3.44 -26.86
CA THR A 212 -3.81 2.59 -27.75
C THR A 212 -3.66 1.19 -27.18
N ARG A 213 -3.35 1.03 -25.89
CA ARG A 213 -3.25 -0.30 -25.26
C ARG A 213 -4.56 -1.07 -25.30
N TRP A 214 -5.68 -0.38 -25.08
CA TRP A 214 -7.02 -0.95 -25.11
C TRP A 214 -7.43 -1.46 -26.50
N ILE A 215 -7.18 -0.68 -27.56
CA ILE A 215 -7.57 -1.07 -28.93
C ILE A 215 -6.62 -2.11 -29.54
N THR A 216 -5.36 -2.17 -29.08
CA THR A 216 -4.35 -3.09 -29.62
C THR A 216 -4.27 -4.44 -28.89
N ASP A 217 -5.17 -4.70 -27.94
CA ASP A 217 -5.19 -5.91 -27.10
C ASP A 217 -3.82 -6.25 -26.46
N ARG A 218 -2.93 -5.25 -26.31
CA ARG A 218 -1.61 -5.37 -25.63
C ARG A 218 -1.73 -5.62 -24.11
N ALA A 219 -2.90 -5.96 -23.62
CA ALA A 219 -3.15 -6.37 -22.24
C ALA A 219 -2.75 -7.83 -21.97
N GLY A 220 -2.44 -8.62 -23.01
CA GLY A 220 -2.25 -10.07 -22.88
C GLY A 220 -0.92 -10.56 -22.27
N SER A 221 0.10 -9.71 -22.10
CA SER A 221 1.43 -10.17 -21.68
C SER A 221 1.70 -10.08 -20.17
N GLY A 222 0.69 -9.83 -19.34
CA GLY A 222 0.77 -9.76 -17.88
C GLY A 222 -0.46 -9.04 -17.33
N GLY A 223 -1.02 -9.54 -16.23
CA GLY A 223 -2.31 -9.09 -15.74
C GLY A 223 -2.47 -9.18 -14.23
N VAL A 224 -3.65 -8.78 -13.76
CA VAL A 224 -4.06 -8.97 -12.36
C VAL A 224 -4.46 -10.43 -12.19
N LEU A 225 -3.76 -11.13 -11.30
CA LEU A 225 -4.06 -12.50 -10.93
C LEU A 225 -5.20 -12.52 -9.89
N GLN A 226 -6.10 -13.49 -10.00
CA GLN A 226 -7.15 -13.69 -8.98
C GLN A 226 -6.57 -14.44 -7.78
N PRO A 227 -7.02 -14.17 -6.55
CA PRO A 227 -6.53 -14.85 -5.34
C PRO A 227 -6.57 -16.37 -5.43
N GLU A 228 -7.58 -16.92 -6.10
CA GLU A 228 -7.82 -18.37 -6.24
C GLU A 228 -7.03 -19.00 -7.41
N SER A 229 -6.33 -18.19 -8.21
CA SER A 229 -5.53 -18.70 -9.33
C SER A 229 -4.33 -19.50 -8.80
N VAL A 230 -4.04 -20.65 -9.40
CA VAL A 230 -2.91 -21.51 -9.01
C VAL A 230 -1.67 -21.12 -9.80
N THR A 231 -0.56 -20.92 -9.08
CA THR A 231 0.75 -20.61 -9.64
C THR A 231 1.47 -21.87 -10.14
N THR A 232 2.59 -21.69 -10.85
CA THR A 232 3.40 -22.82 -11.34
C THR A 232 4.01 -23.67 -10.22
N SER A 233 4.12 -23.14 -8.99
CA SER A 233 4.57 -23.88 -7.81
C SER A 233 3.46 -24.70 -7.13
N GLY A 234 2.22 -24.66 -7.65
CA GLY A 234 1.07 -25.37 -7.08
C GLY A 234 0.36 -24.65 -5.93
N GLN A 235 0.85 -23.49 -5.51
CA GLN A 235 0.23 -22.64 -4.49
C GLN A 235 -0.78 -21.68 -5.13
N THR A 236 -1.82 -21.31 -4.38
CA THR A 236 -2.72 -20.22 -4.78
C THR A 236 -2.00 -18.88 -4.73
N VAL A 237 -2.48 -17.92 -5.51
CA VAL A 237 -1.98 -16.54 -5.46
C VAL A 237 -2.14 -15.95 -4.07
N LEU A 238 -3.25 -16.23 -3.37
CA LEU A 238 -3.47 -15.78 -2.00
C LEU A 238 -2.39 -16.31 -1.05
N GLU A 239 -2.10 -17.61 -1.08
CA GLU A 239 -1.04 -18.22 -0.27
C GLU A 239 0.33 -17.60 -0.57
N VAL A 240 0.62 -17.30 -1.85
CA VAL A 240 1.86 -16.62 -2.23
C VAL A 240 1.90 -15.18 -1.71
N LEU A 241 0.76 -14.49 -1.62
CA LEU A 241 0.70 -13.16 -1.01
C LEU A 241 0.90 -13.26 0.50
N GLU A 242 0.18 -14.14 1.20
CA GLU A 242 0.27 -14.34 2.65
C GLU A 242 1.70 -14.71 3.08
N SER A 243 2.38 -15.57 2.32
CA SER A 243 3.78 -15.94 2.62
C SER A 243 4.78 -14.79 2.50
N LYS A 244 4.40 -13.68 1.86
CA LYS A 244 5.24 -12.47 1.75
C LYS A 244 4.99 -11.46 2.86
N HIS A 245 4.05 -11.70 3.76
CA HIS A 245 3.76 -10.82 4.89
C HIS A 245 4.32 -11.45 6.18
N PRO A 246 5.55 -11.07 6.60
CA PRO A 246 6.07 -11.55 7.87
C PRO A 246 5.20 -11.02 9.03
N PRO A 247 5.15 -11.74 10.16
CA PRO A 247 4.53 -11.21 11.36
C PRO A 247 5.27 -9.93 11.79
N GLN A 248 4.53 -8.99 12.36
CA GLN A 248 5.11 -7.78 12.94
C GLN A 248 6.12 -8.16 14.03
N SER A 249 7.28 -7.51 14.02
CA SER A 249 8.34 -7.71 15.01
C SER A 249 8.69 -6.38 15.66
N VAL A 250 8.98 -6.42 16.97
CA VAL A 250 9.52 -5.26 17.69
C VAL A 250 11.01 -5.13 17.36
N PRO A 251 11.49 -3.93 16.98
CA PRO A 251 12.89 -3.74 16.65
C PRO A 251 13.80 -3.95 17.87
N GLY A 252 14.92 -4.63 17.67
CA GLY A 252 15.98 -4.74 18.68
C GLY A 252 16.82 -3.46 18.76
N PRO A 253 17.52 -3.20 19.88
CA PRO A 253 18.40 -2.03 20.02
C PRO A 253 19.44 -1.89 18.91
N GLU A 254 19.93 -3.01 18.37
CA GLU A 254 20.92 -3.08 17.30
C GLU A 254 20.47 -2.42 15.98
N MET A 255 19.17 -2.32 15.74
CA MET A 255 18.63 -1.71 14.51
C MET A 255 18.56 -0.17 14.60
N PHE A 256 18.84 0.40 15.79
CA PHE A 256 18.89 1.84 15.98
C PHE A 256 20.34 2.32 15.87
N LEU A 257 20.55 3.37 15.08
CA LEU A 257 21.84 4.05 15.06
C LEU A 257 22.16 4.68 16.42
N ASP A 258 23.41 4.50 16.84
CA ASP A 258 23.99 5.22 17.95
C ASP A 258 24.59 6.53 17.42
N ALA A 259 23.72 7.52 17.24
CA ALA A 259 24.12 8.88 16.87
C ALA A 259 24.43 9.71 18.12
N GLU A 260 25.66 10.21 18.24
CA GLU A 260 26.05 11.17 19.30
C GLU A 260 25.31 12.51 19.14
N THR A 261 25.00 12.90 17.90
CA THR A 261 24.28 14.13 17.57
C THR A 261 23.18 13.85 16.55
N MET A 262 21.95 14.21 16.88
CA MET A 262 20.83 14.15 15.94
C MET A 262 20.89 15.31 14.94
N PRO A 263 20.64 15.08 13.64
CA PRO A 263 20.49 16.16 12.68
C PRO A 263 19.28 17.03 13.06
N SER A 264 19.35 18.32 12.73
CA SER A 264 18.22 19.22 12.94
C SER A 264 17.08 18.86 11.99
N MET A 265 15.93 18.48 12.54
CA MET A 265 14.70 18.31 11.77
C MET A 265 14.18 19.69 11.36
N SER A 266 14.08 19.93 10.05
CA SER A 266 13.49 21.16 9.52
C SER A 266 12.03 20.90 9.15
N ASP A 267 11.14 21.77 9.62
CA ASP A 267 9.73 21.70 9.25
C ASP A 267 9.56 21.87 7.75
N VAL A 268 8.78 20.98 7.16
CA VAL A 268 8.46 21.03 5.74
C VAL A 268 7.24 21.93 5.54
N ASP A 269 7.41 23.01 4.78
CA ASP A 269 6.31 23.90 4.42
C ASP A 269 5.69 23.54 3.06
N VAL A 270 4.44 23.07 3.11
CA VAL A 270 3.65 22.72 1.93
C VAL A 270 2.57 23.76 1.75
N THR A 271 2.42 24.33 0.55
CA THR A 271 1.37 25.33 0.25
C THR A 271 0.32 24.77 -0.70
N GLU A 272 -0.82 25.44 -0.88
CA GLU A 272 -1.82 25.02 -1.86
C GLU A 272 -1.27 25.02 -3.30
N ARG A 273 -0.24 25.83 -3.58
CA ARG A 273 0.48 25.85 -4.86
C ARG A 273 1.27 24.56 -5.09
N HIS A 274 1.95 24.04 -4.06
CA HIS A 274 2.64 22.73 -4.16
C HIS A 274 1.64 21.62 -4.52
N ILE A 275 0.48 21.61 -3.86
CA ILE A 275 -0.61 20.66 -4.17
C ILE A 275 -1.13 20.86 -5.59
N ALA A 276 -1.27 22.09 -6.08
CA ALA A 276 -1.71 22.35 -7.45
C ALA A 276 -0.75 21.74 -8.49
N VAL A 277 0.56 21.91 -8.31
CA VAL A 277 1.59 21.32 -9.19
C VAL A 277 1.50 19.80 -9.19
N THR A 278 1.36 19.18 -8.01
CA THR A 278 1.18 17.73 -7.89
C THR A 278 -0.11 17.28 -8.58
N ALA A 279 -1.22 18.01 -8.38
CA ALA A 279 -2.53 17.68 -8.92
C ALA A 279 -2.54 17.58 -10.46
N HIS A 280 -1.82 18.47 -11.15
CA HIS A 280 -1.69 18.44 -12.61
C HIS A 280 -1.05 17.16 -13.14
N ARG A 281 -0.19 16.52 -12.34
CA ARG A 281 0.56 15.30 -12.71
C ARG A 281 -0.10 14.01 -12.19
N LEU A 282 -1.25 14.11 -11.53
CA LEU A 282 -1.94 12.95 -10.98
C LEU A 282 -2.45 12.00 -12.08
N ASN A 283 -2.15 10.73 -11.87
CA ASN A 283 -2.62 9.60 -12.66
C ASN A 283 -2.75 8.36 -11.75
N GLY A 284 -3.35 7.30 -12.29
CA GLY A 284 -3.50 6.02 -11.61
C GLY A 284 -4.91 5.74 -11.08
N SER A 285 -5.13 4.48 -10.74
CA SER A 285 -6.41 3.95 -10.28
C SER A 285 -6.77 4.40 -8.86
N ALA A 286 -8.05 4.25 -8.50
CA ALA A 286 -8.52 4.47 -7.15
C ALA A 286 -7.85 3.56 -6.13
N GLY A 287 -7.72 4.03 -4.89
CA GLY A 287 -7.45 3.20 -3.71
C GLY A 287 -8.70 2.44 -3.25
N PRO A 288 -8.74 2.01 -1.97
CA PRO A 288 -9.91 1.36 -1.37
C PRO A 288 -11.23 2.13 -1.57
N SER A 289 -11.22 3.46 -1.45
CA SER A 289 -12.42 4.30 -1.50
C SER A 289 -13.11 4.38 -2.87
N GLY A 290 -12.47 3.92 -3.94
CA GLY A 290 -13.04 3.97 -5.29
C GLY A 290 -12.93 5.33 -6.00
N THR A 291 -12.46 6.38 -5.33
CA THR A 291 -12.22 7.69 -5.96
C THR A 291 -10.84 7.73 -6.62
N ASP A 292 -10.79 7.86 -7.95
CA ASP A 292 -9.56 7.78 -8.73
C ASP A 292 -8.83 9.12 -8.91
N ALA A 293 -7.64 9.07 -9.52
CA ALA A 293 -6.81 10.25 -9.77
C ALA A 293 -7.47 11.29 -10.68
N GLU A 294 -8.34 10.88 -11.62
CA GLU A 294 -9.04 11.80 -12.51
C GLU A 294 -10.07 12.62 -11.73
N GLN A 295 -10.85 11.97 -10.87
CA GLN A 295 -11.80 12.65 -10.00
C GLN A 295 -11.08 13.58 -9.00
N TRP A 296 -10.01 13.11 -8.33
CA TRP A 296 -9.23 13.95 -7.42
C TRP A 296 -8.62 15.17 -8.12
N ARG A 297 -8.05 14.98 -9.32
CA ARG A 297 -7.55 16.09 -10.14
C ARG A 297 -8.66 17.09 -10.47
N SER A 298 -9.86 16.61 -10.79
CA SER A 298 -11.03 17.48 -11.02
C SER A 298 -11.38 18.29 -9.77
N MET A 299 -11.50 17.64 -8.61
CA MET A 299 -11.84 18.28 -7.33
C MET A 299 -10.80 19.35 -6.93
N LEU A 300 -9.52 19.09 -7.17
CA LEU A 300 -8.41 19.98 -6.82
C LEU A 300 -8.20 21.14 -7.80
N LEU A 301 -8.74 21.08 -9.02
CA LEU A 301 -8.41 22.07 -10.07
C LEU A 301 -9.61 22.78 -10.70
N ARG A 302 -10.82 22.21 -10.68
CA ARG A 302 -11.92 22.64 -11.57
C ARG A 302 -13.08 23.38 -10.89
N TYR A 303 -13.02 23.59 -9.58
CA TYR A 303 -14.12 24.18 -8.79
C TYR A 303 -13.78 25.57 -8.21
N GLY A 304 -12.88 26.31 -8.85
CA GLY A 304 -12.54 27.69 -8.50
C GLY A 304 -12.02 27.83 -7.07
N ALA A 305 -12.53 28.80 -6.32
CA ALA A 305 -12.13 29.04 -4.92
C ALA A 305 -12.32 27.81 -4.01
N HIS A 306 -13.30 26.94 -4.28
CA HIS A 306 -13.50 25.71 -3.51
C HIS A 306 -12.37 24.70 -3.74
N SER A 307 -11.87 24.60 -4.97
CA SER A 307 -10.66 23.82 -5.27
C SER A 307 -9.43 24.40 -4.58
N THR A 308 -9.30 25.74 -4.53
CA THR A 308 -8.22 26.40 -3.78
C THR A 308 -8.27 26.04 -2.29
N ARG A 309 -9.46 26.12 -1.66
CA ARG A 309 -9.66 25.73 -0.26
C ARG A 309 -9.31 24.26 -0.03
N LEU A 310 -9.76 23.36 -0.91
CA LEU A 310 -9.41 21.93 -0.81
C LEU A 310 -7.89 21.72 -0.89
N ARG A 311 -7.21 22.41 -1.81
CA ARG A 311 -5.75 22.31 -1.92
C ARG A 311 -5.05 22.82 -0.66
N GLU A 312 -5.54 23.89 -0.04
CA GLU A 312 -4.99 24.38 1.24
C GLU A 312 -5.20 23.37 2.36
N THR A 313 -6.37 22.74 2.46
CA THR A 313 -6.61 21.68 3.46
C THR A 313 -5.72 20.45 3.21
N VAL A 314 -5.51 20.05 1.96
CA VAL A 314 -4.57 18.95 1.62
C VAL A 314 -3.12 19.34 1.97
N ALA A 315 -2.74 20.60 1.77
CA ALA A 315 -1.44 21.12 2.20
C ALA A 315 -1.30 21.05 3.72
N GLY A 316 -2.34 21.47 4.46
CA GLY A 316 -2.42 21.32 5.91
C GLY A 316 -2.29 19.87 6.39
N LEU A 317 -2.97 18.93 5.73
CA LEU A 317 -2.81 17.50 6.00
C LEU A 317 -1.37 17.03 5.75
N THR A 318 -0.74 17.50 4.67
CA THR A 318 0.64 17.13 4.35
C THR A 318 1.61 17.67 5.41
N ARG A 319 1.48 18.93 5.84
CA ARG A 319 2.28 19.52 6.93
C ARG A 319 2.08 18.77 8.25
N CYS A 320 0.83 18.43 8.58
CA CYS A 320 0.49 17.66 9.78
C CYS A 320 1.18 16.29 9.80
N LEU A 321 1.19 15.59 8.67
CA LEU A 321 1.86 14.28 8.54
C LEU A 321 3.38 14.37 8.48
N ALA A 322 3.93 15.47 7.95
CA ALA A 322 5.37 15.63 7.76
C ALA A 322 6.09 16.14 9.01
N ASN A 323 5.44 17.03 9.77
CA ASN A 323 6.08 17.78 10.85
C ASN A 323 5.58 17.35 12.25
N GLY A 324 4.71 16.34 12.33
CA GLY A 324 4.07 15.96 13.59
C GLY A 324 3.94 14.45 13.77
N VAL A 325 3.84 14.03 15.03
CA VAL A 325 3.45 12.66 15.39
C VAL A 325 1.93 12.57 15.38
N VAL A 326 1.40 11.65 14.57
CA VAL A 326 -0.04 11.47 14.39
C VAL A 326 -0.47 10.11 14.95
N GLU A 327 -1.54 10.12 15.74
CA GLU A 327 -2.16 8.90 16.24
C GLU A 327 -2.66 8.03 15.08
N TRP A 328 -2.30 6.75 15.11
CA TRP A 328 -2.64 5.75 14.10
C TRP A 328 -4.16 5.71 13.85
N ASN A 329 -4.95 5.72 14.93
CA ASN A 329 -6.40 5.71 14.89
C ASN A 329 -7.00 6.89 14.11
N LYS A 330 -6.28 8.00 13.93
CA LYS A 330 -6.73 9.15 13.14
C LYS A 330 -6.49 8.98 11.64
N ILE A 331 -5.54 8.13 11.22
CA ILE A 331 -5.08 8.04 9.82
C ILE A 331 -5.16 6.65 9.19
N LYS A 332 -5.75 5.66 9.88
CA LYS A 332 -5.88 4.26 9.39
C LYS A 332 -6.42 4.17 7.96
N ALA A 333 -7.56 4.82 7.71
CA ALA A 333 -8.18 4.79 6.38
C ALA A 333 -7.35 5.52 5.31
N LEU A 334 -6.62 6.58 5.69
CA LEU A 334 -5.71 7.29 4.77
C LEU A 334 -4.56 6.39 4.31
N LEU A 335 -4.04 5.56 5.21
CA LEU A 335 -2.91 4.66 4.95
C LEU A 335 -3.32 3.29 4.38
N ALA A 336 -4.62 3.00 4.35
CA ALA A 336 -5.16 1.76 3.81
C ALA A 336 -4.81 1.57 2.32
N ARG A 337 -4.59 0.30 1.95
CA ARG A 337 -4.19 -0.11 0.60
C ARG A 337 -5.15 -1.19 0.06
N ARG A 338 -5.50 -1.10 -1.22
CA ARG A 338 -6.14 -2.20 -1.95
C ARG A 338 -5.06 -3.12 -2.50
N GLY A 339 -4.93 -4.31 -1.93
CA GLY A 339 -4.02 -5.35 -2.41
C GLY A 339 -4.45 -5.90 -3.76
N ILE A 340 -3.51 -5.99 -4.71
CA ILE A 340 -3.67 -6.73 -5.96
C ILE A 340 -2.42 -7.58 -6.22
N ALA A 341 -2.59 -8.69 -6.92
CA ALA A 341 -1.51 -9.54 -7.41
C ALA A 341 -1.25 -9.27 -8.89
N LEU A 342 -0.02 -8.91 -9.26
CA LEU A 342 0.41 -8.82 -10.65
C LEU A 342 1.25 -10.03 -11.05
N ASP A 343 1.10 -10.48 -12.29
CA ASP A 343 1.96 -11.49 -12.89
C ASP A 343 3.39 -10.96 -13.13
N LYS A 344 4.40 -11.55 -12.46
CA LYS A 344 5.83 -11.18 -12.55
C LYS A 344 6.56 -11.96 -13.66
N LYS A 345 6.01 -13.06 -14.18
CA LYS A 345 6.61 -13.91 -15.24
C LYS A 345 8.11 -14.25 -15.04
N PRO A 346 8.46 -15.22 -14.17
CA PRO A 346 7.59 -16.01 -13.31
C PRO A 346 7.30 -15.34 -11.95
N GLY A 347 6.23 -15.78 -11.30
CA GLY A 347 5.90 -15.43 -9.91
C GLY A 347 4.83 -14.34 -9.76
N VAL A 348 4.55 -13.98 -8.51
CA VAL A 348 3.50 -13.02 -8.12
C VAL A 348 4.13 -11.77 -7.51
N ARG A 349 3.73 -10.59 -7.99
CA ARG A 349 4.12 -9.30 -7.43
C ARG A 349 2.96 -8.68 -6.63
N PRO A 350 3.06 -8.56 -5.29
CA PRO A 350 2.07 -7.84 -4.50
C PRO A 350 2.15 -6.34 -4.82
N ILE A 351 0.98 -5.69 -4.93
CA ILE A 351 0.87 -4.24 -5.07
C ILE A 351 -0.21 -3.75 -4.12
N GLY A 352 0.14 -2.83 -3.22
CA GLY A 352 -0.80 -2.08 -2.40
C GLY A 352 -1.18 -0.75 -3.04
N ILE A 353 -2.37 -0.66 -3.63
CA ILE A 353 -2.87 0.60 -4.20
C ILE A 353 -3.51 1.43 -3.08
N GLY A 354 -2.80 2.42 -2.56
CA GLY A 354 -3.37 3.27 -1.51
C GLY A 354 -4.28 4.38 -1.98
N GLU A 355 -4.86 5.09 -1.03
CA GLU A 355 -5.72 6.23 -1.30
C GLU A 355 -5.02 7.29 -2.14
N VAL A 356 -5.75 7.87 -3.11
CA VAL A 356 -5.20 8.93 -3.97
C VAL A 356 -4.77 10.13 -3.12
N LEU A 357 -5.51 10.44 -2.04
CA LEU A 357 -5.17 11.50 -1.10
C LEU A 357 -3.79 11.29 -0.47
N GLN A 358 -3.48 10.08 0.01
CA GLN A 358 -2.16 9.74 0.54
C GLN A 358 -1.08 9.88 -0.54
N ARG A 359 -1.38 9.44 -1.77
CA ARG A 359 -0.43 9.58 -2.89
C ARG A 359 -0.19 11.04 -3.29
N ILE A 360 -1.17 11.94 -3.10
CA ILE A 360 -0.99 13.38 -3.31
C ILE A 360 0.00 13.93 -2.27
N CYS A 361 -0.19 13.59 -0.99
CA CYS A 361 0.72 13.99 0.08
C CYS A 361 2.15 13.50 -0.21
N ALA A 362 2.31 12.19 -0.46
CA ALA A 362 3.60 11.57 -0.74
C ALA A 362 4.29 12.13 -2.00
N LYS A 363 3.55 12.35 -3.09
CA LYS A 363 4.11 12.96 -4.31
C LYS A 363 4.52 14.42 -4.11
N THR A 364 3.83 15.13 -3.23
CA THR A 364 4.20 16.51 -2.87
C THR A 364 5.46 16.51 -2.04
N MET A 365 5.58 15.62 -1.05
CA MET A 365 6.81 15.42 -0.28
C MET A 365 8.00 15.06 -1.18
N ALA A 366 7.85 14.08 -2.07
CA ALA A 366 8.92 13.71 -3.01
C ALA A 366 9.31 14.85 -3.98
N MET A 367 8.37 15.77 -4.29
CA MET A 367 8.67 16.93 -5.12
C MET A 367 9.52 17.96 -4.37
N ILE A 368 9.17 18.26 -3.12
CA ILE A 368 9.81 19.32 -2.34
C ILE A 368 11.15 18.88 -1.75
N THR A 369 11.25 17.64 -1.23
CA THR A 369 12.51 17.11 -0.65
C THR A 369 13.42 16.47 -1.70
N GLY A 370 12.97 16.38 -2.95
CA GLY A 370 13.69 15.64 -3.98
C GLY A 370 15.05 16.22 -4.33
N ILE A 371 15.28 17.54 -4.16
CA ILE A 371 16.60 18.15 -4.37
C ILE A 371 17.55 17.72 -3.25
N ASP A 372 17.12 17.88 -2.01
CA ASP A 372 17.92 17.54 -0.83
C ASP A 372 18.29 16.05 -0.82
N LEU A 373 17.34 15.17 -1.18
CA LEU A 373 17.61 13.73 -1.33
C LEU A 373 18.66 13.45 -2.40
N ARG A 374 18.63 14.15 -3.55
CA ARG A 374 19.65 13.95 -4.60
C ARG A 374 21.03 14.44 -4.16
N GLU A 375 21.08 15.55 -3.44
CA GLU A 375 22.34 16.12 -2.96
C GLU A 375 22.95 15.26 -1.86
N ALA A 376 22.13 14.83 -0.88
CA ALA A 376 22.57 13.98 0.22
C ALA A 376 23.00 12.58 -0.25
N CYS A 377 22.29 12.00 -1.23
CA CYS A 377 22.61 10.66 -1.73
C CYS A 377 23.77 10.62 -2.71
N GLY A 378 24.03 11.70 -3.45
CA GLY A 378 25.11 11.76 -4.44
C GLY A 378 25.17 10.55 -5.37
N SER A 379 26.36 10.17 -5.82
CA SER A 379 26.58 8.97 -6.63
C SER A 379 26.40 7.66 -5.88
N ASP A 380 26.26 7.70 -4.55
CA ASP A 380 26.28 6.53 -3.68
C ASP A 380 24.93 5.81 -3.67
N GLN A 381 23.84 6.55 -3.91
CA GLN A 381 22.49 6.00 -4.02
C GLN A 381 21.75 6.48 -5.28
N LEU A 382 21.76 5.62 -6.31
CA LEU A 382 21.22 5.91 -7.63
C LEU A 382 19.69 5.93 -7.68
N GLY A 383 19.02 5.39 -6.66
CA GLY A 383 17.56 5.40 -6.50
C GLY A 383 16.99 6.75 -6.05
N ALA A 384 17.83 7.72 -5.67
CA ALA A 384 17.40 9.02 -5.14
C ALA A 384 17.00 10.05 -6.22
N GLY A 385 16.88 9.63 -7.49
CA GLY A 385 16.36 10.45 -8.57
C GLY A 385 17.42 11.21 -9.40
N ILE A 386 18.69 10.81 -9.32
CA ILE A 386 19.72 11.29 -10.23
C ILE A 386 19.36 10.92 -11.66
N LYS A 387 19.40 11.93 -12.54
CA LYS A 387 19.08 11.74 -13.95
C LYS A 387 20.12 10.80 -14.57
N SER A 388 19.65 9.70 -15.14
CA SER A 388 20.49 8.63 -15.73
C SER A 388 21.46 7.97 -14.74
N GLY A 389 21.21 8.03 -13.43
CA GLY A 389 22.11 7.45 -12.41
C GLY A 389 22.35 5.94 -12.60
N VAL A 390 21.27 5.16 -12.70
CA VAL A 390 21.36 3.69 -12.89
C VAL A 390 22.04 3.33 -14.21
N GLU A 391 21.67 4.01 -15.30
CA GLU A 391 22.25 3.76 -16.63
C GLU A 391 23.75 4.09 -16.66
N GLY A 392 24.14 5.23 -16.08
CA GLY A 392 25.54 5.64 -15.97
C GLY A 392 26.36 4.68 -15.12
N ALA A 393 25.82 4.19 -14.01
CA ALA A 393 26.52 3.23 -13.16
C ALA A 393 26.72 1.87 -13.85
N VAL A 394 25.73 1.39 -14.61
CA VAL A 394 25.90 0.18 -15.41
C VAL A 394 27.02 0.35 -16.43
N HIS A 395 27.10 1.49 -17.11
CA HIS A 395 28.20 1.76 -18.04
C HIS A 395 29.57 1.80 -17.35
N ALA A 396 29.69 2.54 -16.25
CA ALA A 396 30.94 2.65 -15.49
C ALA A 396 31.41 1.31 -14.92
N LEU A 397 30.49 0.52 -14.34
CA LEU A 397 30.80 -0.82 -13.84
C LEU A 397 31.21 -1.76 -14.97
N SER A 398 30.58 -1.66 -16.15
CA SER A 398 30.93 -2.50 -17.30
C SER A 398 32.34 -2.19 -17.81
N GLU A 399 32.70 -0.90 -17.92
CA GLU A 399 34.02 -0.44 -18.34
C GLU A 399 35.12 -0.88 -17.35
N GLU A 400 34.94 -0.64 -16.06
CA GLU A 400 35.88 -1.06 -15.01
C GLU A 400 36.01 -2.59 -14.95
N PHE A 401 34.89 -3.30 -15.09
CA PHE A 401 34.90 -4.76 -15.15
C PHE A 401 35.66 -5.25 -16.36
N ASP A 402 35.54 -4.62 -17.53
CA ASP A 402 36.26 -5.03 -18.75
C ASP A 402 37.76 -4.73 -18.66
N GLU A 403 38.16 -3.56 -18.15
CA GLU A 403 39.57 -3.12 -18.10
C GLU A 403 40.43 -3.89 -17.09
N ASN A 404 39.87 -4.27 -15.93
CA ASN A 404 40.62 -4.98 -14.90
C ASN A 404 40.36 -6.50 -14.97
N GLU A 405 41.37 -7.28 -15.35
CA GLU A 405 41.29 -8.77 -15.39
C GLU A 405 41.07 -9.41 -14.01
N GLN A 406 41.40 -8.69 -12.93
CA GLN A 406 41.23 -9.15 -11.55
C GLN A 406 39.90 -8.70 -10.91
N SER A 407 39.03 -8.03 -11.67
CA SER A 407 37.73 -7.56 -11.16
C SER A 407 36.73 -8.72 -11.01
N GLY A 408 35.99 -8.69 -9.92
CA GLY A 408 34.83 -9.54 -9.67
C GLY A 408 33.62 -8.68 -9.32
N LEU A 409 32.42 -9.13 -9.68
CA LEU A 409 31.16 -8.45 -9.36
C LEU A 409 30.40 -9.26 -8.30
N LEU A 410 30.05 -8.60 -7.19
CA LEU A 410 29.18 -9.16 -6.16
C LEU A 410 27.77 -8.57 -6.31
N LEU A 411 26.80 -9.44 -6.57
CA LEU A 411 25.39 -9.08 -6.64
C LEU A 411 24.71 -9.45 -5.32
N ILE A 412 24.01 -8.48 -4.74
CA ILE A 412 23.26 -8.62 -3.49
C ILE A 412 21.82 -8.18 -3.75
N ASP A 413 20.84 -9.06 -3.53
CA ASP A 413 19.42 -8.72 -3.63
C ASP A 413 18.70 -9.02 -2.31
N ALA A 414 17.93 -8.05 -1.82
CA ALA A 414 17.19 -8.18 -0.58
C ALA A 414 15.87 -8.92 -0.80
N THR A 415 15.69 -10.03 -0.07
CA THR A 415 14.47 -10.84 -0.19
C THR A 415 13.28 -10.11 0.43
N ASN A 416 12.24 -9.88 -0.38
CA ASN A 416 10.97 -9.33 0.10
C ASN A 416 11.12 -7.97 0.83
N ALA A 417 12.13 -7.18 0.45
CA ALA A 417 12.57 -5.97 1.15
C ALA A 417 11.42 -5.11 1.68
N PHE A 418 10.46 -4.72 0.83
CA PHE A 418 9.34 -3.85 1.24
C PHE A 418 8.46 -4.38 2.36
N ASN A 419 8.30 -5.70 2.48
CA ASN A 419 7.47 -6.30 3.53
C ASN A 419 8.31 -6.77 4.72
N SER A 420 9.61 -6.95 4.54
CA SER A 420 10.54 -7.42 5.57
C SER A 420 11.24 -6.28 6.32
N MET A 421 11.09 -5.02 5.87
CA MET A 421 11.56 -3.86 6.63
C MET A 421 10.80 -3.75 7.95
N VAL A 422 11.54 -3.60 9.06
CA VAL A 422 10.93 -3.17 10.32
C VAL A 422 10.75 -1.65 10.21
N ILE A 423 9.56 -1.13 10.53
CA ILE A 423 9.14 0.24 10.15
C ILE A 423 10.00 1.35 10.78
N ASP A 424 10.89 1.01 11.72
CA ASP A 424 11.85 1.93 12.34
C ASP A 424 13.23 1.96 11.65
N ASP A 425 13.44 1.17 10.59
CA ASP A 425 14.69 1.10 9.80
C ASP A 425 14.80 2.29 8.81
N PHE A 426 14.90 3.53 9.31
CA PHE A 426 15.41 4.65 8.51
C PHE A 426 16.90 4.83 8.83
N VAL A 427 17.72 3.97 8.22
CA VAL A 427 19.18 4.01 8.31
C VAL A 427 19.73 5.02 7.30
N PRO A 428 20.29 6.18 7.69
CA PRO A 428 21.34 6.80 6.89
C PRO A 428 22.51 5.81 6.81
N PHE A 429 22.90 5.47 5.57
CA PHE A 429 23.97 4.53 5.26
C PHE A 429 25.24 4.87 6.05
N ASN A 430 25.57 4.03 7.04
CA ASN A 430 26.93 3.77 7.46
C ASN A 430 27.33 2.39 6.94
N ASP A 431 28.63 2.15 6.81
CA ASP A 431 29.28 1.03 6.11
C ASP A 431 28.91 -0.41 6.56
N ASP A 432 28.00 -0.57 7.51
CA ASP A 432 27.53 -1.86 8.03
C ASP A 432 26.10 -2.16 7.55
N ILE A 433 25.98 -3.11 6.61
CA ILE A 433 24.70 -3.64 6.15
C ILE A 433 24.21 -4.65 7.19
N ASP A 434 23.25 -4.25 8.03
CA ASP A 434 22.46 -5.22 8.80
C ASP A 434 21.60 -6.04 7.84
N VAL A 435 21.81 -7.36 7.89
CA VAL A 435 21.43 -8.28 6.83
C VAL A 435 19.93 -8.56 6.86
N LEU A 436 19.17 -7.83 6.03
CA LEU A 436 18.00 -8.40 5.35
C LEU A 436 18.44 -9.70 4.66
N SER A 437 17.65 -10.77 4.71
CA SER A 437 17.99 -12.01 4.03
C SER A 437 18.31 -11.74 2.54
N ALA A 438 19.57 -11.93 2.17
CA ALA A 438 20.08 -11.54 0.86
C ALA A 438 20.47 -12.75 0.02
N GLU A 439 20.13 -12.71 -1.27
CA GLU A 439 20.73 -13.60 -2.25
C GLU A 439 22.08 -13.02 -2.69
N LEU A 440 23.13 -13.83 -2.62
CA LEU A 440 24.51 -13.47 -2.98
C LEU A 440 24.92 -14.25 -4.22
N GLU A 441 25.35 -13.53 -5.26
CA GLU A 441 25.92 -14.12 -6.47
C GLU A 441 27.26 -13.44 -6.78
N LEU A 442 28.32 -14.23 -6.92
CA LEU A 442 29.64 -13.75 -7.33
C LEU A 442 29.86 -14.08 -8.80
N VAL A 443 30.13 -13.05 -9.60
CA VAL A 443 30.47 -13.16 -11.01
C VAL A 443 31.94 -12.80 -11.19
N THR A 444 32.74 -13.75 -11.67
CA THR A 444 34.16 -13.55 -12.00
C THR A 444 34.36 -13.69 -13.50
N LYS A 445 35.43 -13.10 -14.03
CA LYS A 445 35.88 -13.41 -15.39
C LYS A 445 36.24 -14.91 -15.51
N PRO A 446 35.99 -15.54 -16.67
CA PRO A 446 36.30 -16.95 -16.91
C PRO A 446 37.80 -17.25 -16.89
#